data_AF-R5QNP9-F1
#
_entry.id   AF-R5QNP9-F1
#
_cell.length_a   1.000
_cell.length_b   1.000
_cell.length_c   1.000
_cell.angle_alpha   90.00
_cell.angle_beta   90.00
_cell.angle_gamma   90.00
#
_symmetry.space_group_name_H-M   'P 1'
#
loop_
_entity.id
_entity.type
_entity.pdbx_description
1 polymer ?
#
loop_
_entity_poly.entity_id
_entity_poly.type
_entity_poly.pdbx_seq_one_letter_code
_entity_poly.pdbx_strand_id
1 'polypeptide(L)'
;MWYGFTGTPRFAENPYPKLGDLPRTTEELYGKRLHEYTIQNAIKDNAVLGFQVEHDGPKNMVDETDSRIYENETHMLKVLDVILNKSYHKLGFQNGKGKTYEGLLTTSSIQLAQKYYELLKRVKNGETSLQIDERIRQVLPDFPKFAITYSVTENDESSHLNQQKMRESLDDYNSMFNTKYDLSQIQTYNGNLNKRLARKDPKFKSRSEQLDLVIVVDRLLTGFDAPCMSTMFIDRQPMGPHDLIQAFSRTNRIFDNNKAYGQIVTFQAPKLFKESVDNAVKLYSAGSTGTALVAEWKEIEPAFRKSLKALRASAEKPSEIPGMSRKEKIVFIKMFQNFDKLFAQLKAFSQYDDSMLESYGITEDEYEDYAGHYFNVKAEIQSGSDDPTDPETPEIDQDYELMAYSHTKIDYEYIINLIQNIVTPDDDSEVTPEQRKKQIEEVKQYIEDLRKDNFQVADIMDSLVYEIELDKDKYKGQSILNIVENMKRDCIEKVVKDFCLTWYASKDDIMYAATHYRNGEIPNENAIKITSDFAGYKAAQEKAIPKFKYYTQLLSALKKTLEEEIKPLINN
;
A
#
# COMPACT_ATOMS: atom_id res chain seq x y z
N MET A 1 0.92 -29.24 -35.53
CA MET A 1 -0.27 -29.08 -34.65
C MET A 1 -0.06 -27.78 -33.89
N TRP A 2 -0.99 -26.84 -33.97
CA TRP A 2 -0.88 -25.54 -33.32
C TRP A 2 -1.74 -25.54 -32.07
N TYR A 3 -1.18 -25.11 -30.96
CA TYR A 3 -1.90 -24.94 -29.69
C TYR A 3 -1.95 -23.46 -29.35
N GLY A 4 -3.12 -22.99 -28.89
CA GLY A 4 -3.33 -21.61 -28.46
C GLY A 4 -3.64 -21.55 -26.97
N PHE A 5 -3.03 -20.60 -26.26
CA PHE A 5 -3.37 -20.26 -24.88
C PHE A 5 -3.95 -18.85 -24.88
N THR A 6 -5.11 -18.66 -24.25
CA THR A 6 -5.73 -17.35 -24.12
C THR A 6 -6.52 -17.26 -22.83
N GLY A 7 -6.39 -16.14 -22.12
CA GLY A 7 -7.22 -15.82 -20.95
C GLY A 7 -8.56 -15.17 -21.35
N THR A 8 -8.67 -14.66 -22.57
CA THR A 8 -9.88 -14.03 -23.10
C THR A 8 -10.17 -14.55 -24.50
N PRO A 9 -10.67 -15.79 -24.63
CA PRO A 9 -11.09 -16.33 -25.92
C PRO A 9 -12.17 -15.46 -26.57
N ARG A 10 -12.24 -15.48 -27.91
CA ARG A 10 -13.32 -14.90 -28.69
C ARG A 10 -14.41 -15.94 -28.90
N PHE A 11 -15.61 -15.62 -28.45
CA PHE A 11 -16.82 -16.40 -28.60
C PHE A 11 -17.72 -15.83 -29.71
N ALA A 12 -18.84 -16.49 -29.98
CA ALA A 12 -19.83 -16.01 -30.94
C ALA A 12 -20.48 -14.68 -30.50
N GLU A 13 -20.48 -14.42 -29.19
CA GLU A 13 -20.99 -13.22 -28.54
C GLU A 13 -20.03 -12.02 -28.67
N ASN A 14 -18.73 -12.26 -28.88
CA ASN A 14 -17.70 -11.21 -29.05
C ASN A 14 -16.68 -11.54 -30.15
N PRO A 15 -17.12 -11.85 -31.37
CA PRO A 15 -16.27 -12.37 -32.44
C PRO A 15 -15.29 -11.31 -32.92
N TYR A 16 -14.17 -11.75 -33.52
CA TYR A 16 -13.30 -10.84 -34.27
C TYR A 16 -14.07 -10.11 -35.38
N PRO A 17 -13.65 -8.87 -35.72
CA PRO A 17 -14.17 -8.17 -36.88
C PRO A 17 -14.10 -9.04 -38.14
N LYS A 18 -15.12 -8.98 -38.99
CA LYS A 18 -15.14 -9.77 -40.22
C LYS A 18 -14.08 -9.22 -41.18
N LEU A 19 -13.06 -10.02 -41.46
CA LEU A 19 -11.98 -9.73 -42.40
C LEU A 19 -11.93 -10.84 -43.45
N GLY A 20 -12.72 -10.68 -44.52
CA GLY A 20 -12.91 -11.73 -45.53
C GLY A 20 -13.53 -12.99 -44.92
N ASP A 21 -12.93 -14.14 -45.24
CA ASP A 21 -13.33 -15.47 -44.77
C ASP A 21 -12.49 -15.98 -43.58
N LEU A 22 -11.77 -15.09 -42.90
CA LEU A 22 -10.96 -15.47 -41.75
C LEU A 22 -11.83 -15.92 -40.56
N PRO A 23 -11.36 -16.91 -39.77
CA PRO A 23 -11.97 -17.31 -38.51
C PRO A 23 -12.26 -16.13 -37.60
N ARG A 24 -13.46 -16.11 -37.00
CA ARG A 24 -13.94 -15.03 -36.14
C ARG A 24 -13.99 -15.42 -34.67
N THR A 25 -13.96 -16.69 -34.34
CA THR A 25 -13.89 -17.19 -32.96
C THR A 25 -12.56 -17.91 -32.69
N THR A 26 -12.22 -18.05 -31.41
CA THR A 26 -11.02 -18.82 -31.02
C THR A 26 -11.16 -20.29 -31.39
N GLU A 27 -12.38 -20.85 -31.32
CA GLU A 27 -12.66 -22.23 -31.72
C GLU A 27 -12.54 -22.42 -33.24
N GLU A 28 -13.02 -21.49 -34.06
CA GLU A 28 -12.82 -21.55 -35.52
C GLU A 28 -11.33 -21.48 -35.90
N LEU A 29 -10.52 -20.76 -35.12
CA LEU A 29 -9.10 -20.57 -35.40
C LEU A 29 -8.22 -21.73 -34.91
N TYR A 30 -8.49 -22.27 -33.73
CA TYR A 30 -7.66 -23.27 -33.05
C TYR A 30 -8.31 -24.65 -32.88
N GLY A 31 -9.60 -24.78 -33.19
CA GLY A 31 -10.40 -25.98 -32.95
C GLY A 31 -10.94 -26.07 -31.52
N LYS A 32 -11.39 -27.27 -31.16
CA LYS A 32 -12.08 -27.54 -29.89
C LYS A 32 -11.24 -27.17 -28.68
N ARG A 33 -11.88 -26.56 -27.68
CA ARG A 33 -11.30 -26.31 -26.35
C ARG A 33 -10.85 -27.62 -25.69
N LEU A 34 -9.56 -27.73 -25.38
CA LEU A 34 -8.97 -28.91 -24.75
C LEU A 34 -9.14 -28.94 -23.23
N HIS A 35 -9.00 -27.78 -22.59
CA HIS A 35 -9.11 -27.59 -21.13
C HIS A 35 -9.51 -26.14 -20.84
N GLU A 36 -10.09 -25.87 -19.66
CA GLU A 36 -10.35 -24.50 -19.19
C GLU A 36 -9.95 -24.34 -17.72
N TYR A 37 -9.37 -23.18 -17.41
CA TYR A 37 -9.13 -22.73 -16.04
C TYR A 37 -9.58 -21.27 -15.98
N THR A 38 -10.77 -21.05 -15.44
CA THR A 38 -11.46 -19.75 -15.50
C THR A 38 -11.00 -18.82 -14.38
N ILE A 39 -11.38 -17.54 -14.48
CA ILE A 39 -11.13 -16.58 -13.40
C ILE A 39 -11.80 -16.99 -12.09
N GLN A 40 -12.96 -17.63 -12.16
CA GLN A 40 -13.65 -18.18 -10.98
C GLN A 40 -12.81 -19.26 -10.29
N ASN A 41 -12.20 -20.18 -11.05
CA ASN A 41 -11.31 -21.18 -10.48
C ASN A 41 -10.09 -20.50 -9.85
N ALA A 42 -9.49 -19.53 -10.55
CA ALA A 42 -8.33 -18.80 -10.05
C ALA A 42 -8.61 -18.01 -8.76
N ILE A 43 -9.80 -17.43 -8.61
CA ILE A 43 -10.21 -16.75 -7.38
C ILE A 43 -10.46 -17.76 -6.26
N LYS A 44 -11.17 -18.86 -6.56
CA LYS A 44 -11.44 -19.93 -5.60
C LYS A 44 -10.16 -20.57 -5.05
N ASP A 45 -9.15 -20.71 -5.89
CA ASP A 45 -7.86 -21.30 -5.56
C ASP A 45 -6.88 -20.27 -4.97
N ASN A 46 -7.34 -19.05 -4.66
CA ASN A 46 -6.52 -17.94 -4.15
C ASN A 46 -5.28 -17.66 -5.03
N ALA A 47 -5.39 -17.86 -6.35
CA ALA A 47 -4.33 -17.58 -7.33
C ALA A 47 -4.42 -16.14 -7.88
N VAL A 48 -5.61 -15.54 -7.83
CA VAL A 48 -5.85 -14.12 -8.14
C VAL A 48 -6.93 -13.58 -7.19
N LEU A 49 -6.97 -12.26 -7.05
CA LEU A 49 -7.99 -11.58 -6.25
C LEU A 49 -9.32 -11.44 -7.03
N GLY A 50 -10.41 -11.21 -6.30
CA GLY A 50 -11.68 -10.76 -6.88
C GLY A 50 -11.66 -9.28 -7.27
N PHE A 51 -12.73 -8.80 -7.90
CA PHE A 51 -12.89 -7.38 -8.25
C PHE A 51 -13.95 -6.69 -7.41
N GLN A 52 -13.64 -5.49 -6.94
CA GLN A 52 -14.63 -4.56 -6.39
C GLN A 52 -14.84 -3.45 -7.41
N VAL A 53 -16.07 -3.33 -7.92
CA VAL A 53 -16.42 -2.41 -9.01
C VAL A 53 -17.38 -1.36 -8.51
N GLU A 54 -17.01 -0.10 -8.70
CA GLU A 54 -17.81 1.07 -8.35
C GLU A 54 -18.14 1.90 -9.59
N HIS A 55 -19.40 2.33 -9.67
CA HIS A 55 -19.90 3.18 -10.75
C HIS A 55 -20.19 4.59 -10.22
N ASP A 56 -19.16 5.44 -10.21
CA ASP A 56 -19.18 6.80 -9.64
C ASP A 56 -19.38 7.90 -10.70
N GLY A 57 -19.94 7.53 -11.85
CA GLY A 57 -20.37 8.49 -12.85
C GLY A 57 -21.64 9.26 -12.43
N PRO A 58 -21.94 10.40 -13.10
CA PRO A 58 -23.20 11.12 -12.93
C PRO A 58 -24.41 10.18 -13.01
N LYS A 59 -25.40 10.37 -12.13
CA LYS A 59 -26.60 9.51 -12.08
C LYS A 59 -27.78 10.18 -12.78
N ASN A 60 -28.76 9.38 -13.20
CA ASN A 60 -30.02 9.84 -13.81
C ASN A 60 -29.85 10.62 -15.13
N MET A 61 -28.88 10.24 -15.95
CA MET A 61 -28.68 10.79 -17.28
C MET A 61 -29.72 10.25 -18.28
N VAL A 62 -30.11 11.09 -19.24
CA VAL A 62 -31.00 10.70 -20.36
C VAL A 62 -30.23 9.86 -21.37
N ASP A 63 -29.01 10.28 -21.71
CA ASP A 63 -28.09 9.57 -22.60
C ASP A 63 -26.72 9.50 -21.92
N GLU A 64 -26.31 8.29 -21.54
CA GLU A 64 -25.04 8.02 -20.90
C GLU A 64 -23.84 8.08 -21.86
N THR A 65 -24.08 8.19 -23.17
CA THR A 65 -23.05 8.26 -24.21
C THR A 65 -22.67 9.69 -24.62
N ASP A 66 -23.38 10.70 -24.13
CA ASP A 66 -23.11 12.10 -24.44
C ASP A 66 -21.79 12.57 -23.79
N SER A 67 -20.76 12.75 -24.62
CA SER A 67 -19.42 13.13 -24.16
C SER A 67 -19.36 14.48 -23.45
N ARG A 68 -20.29 15.40 -23.72
CA ARG A 68 -20.30 16.74 -23.10
C ARG A 68 -20.51 16.69 -21.58
N ILE A 69 -21.13 15.61 -21.11
CA ILE A 69 -21.34 15.36 -19.68
C ILE A 69 -20.02 15.11 -18.95
N TYR A 70 -19.06 14.48 -19.64
CA TYR A 70 -17.81 14.02 -19.05
C TYR A 70 -16.60 14.88 -19.43
N GLU A 71 -16.60 15.47 -20.63
CA GLU A 71 -15.46 16.24 -21.17
C GLU A 71 -15.42 17.70 -20.68
N ASN A 72 -15.61 17.91 -19.39
CA ASN A 72 -15.55 19.22 -18.75
C ASN A 72 -14.74 19.19 -17.45
N GLU A 73 -14.14 20.34 -17.09
CA GLU A 73 -13.26 20.44 -15.92
C GLU A 73 -13.98 20.07 -14.60
N THR A 74 -15.29 20.36 -14.48
CA THR A 74 -16.08 20.00 -13.30
C THR A 74 -16.17 18.49 -13.09
N HIS A 75 -16.40 17.72 -14.15
CA HIS A 75 -16.36 16.26 -14.11
C HIS A 75 -14.97 15.75 -13.76
N MET A 76 -13.95 16.25 -14.47
CA MET A 76 -12.56 15.84 -14.26
C MET A 76 -12.07 16.11 -12.83
N LEU A 77 -12.46 17.25 -12.23
CA LEU A 77 -12.16 17.56 -10.83
C LEU A 77 -12.85 16.59 -9.87
N LYS A 78 -14.07 16.12 -10.15
CA LYS A 78 -14.72 15.08 -9.33
C LYS A 78 -13.99 13.75 -9.44
N VAL A 79 -13.55 13.36 -10.64
CA VAL A 79 -12.72 12.18 -10.86
C VAL A 79 -11.42 12.28 -10.05
N LEU A 80 -10.74 13.43 -10.11
CA LEU A 80 -9.53 13.66 -9.34
C LEU A 80 -9.79 13.70 -7.83
N ASP A 81 -10.91 14.22 -7.36
CA ASP A 81 -11.27 14.18 -5.93
C ASP A 81 -11.42 12.73 -5.44
N VAL A 82 -12.02 11.85 -6.24
CA VAL A 82 -12.13 10.43 -5.90
C VAL A 82 -10.75 9.77 -5.84
N ILE A 83 -9.90 10.03 -6.85
CA ILE A 83 -8.54 9.47 -6.92
C ILE A 83 -7.67 9.97 -5.77
N LEU A 84 -7.71 11.28 -5.50
CA LEU A 84 -6.78 11.92 -4.59
C LEU A 84 -7.24 11.84 -3.14
N ASN A 85 -8.53 11.96 -2.85
CA ASN A 85 -9.06 12.10 -1.50
C ASN A 85 -9.91 10.91 -1.05
N LYS A 86 -10.69 10.28 -1.95
CA LYS A 86 -11.62 9.19 -1.57
C LYS A 86 -11.09 7.77 -1.83
N SER A 87 -9.79 7.67 -2.07
CA SER A 87 -9.11 6.41 -2.36
C SER A 87 -8.11 6.03 -1.29
N TYR A 88 -8.26 6.53 -0.05
CA TYR A 88 -7.33 6.29 1.06
C TYR A 88 -7.05 4.78 1.28
N HIS A 89 -8.10 3.98 1.45
CA HIS A 89 -7.94 2.52 1.63
C HIS A 89 -7.61 1.80 0.32
N LYS A 90 -8.17 2.24 -0.81
CA LYS A 90 -7.93 1.65 -2.13
C LYS A 90 -6.45 1.70 -2.53
N LEU A 91 -5.81 2.84 -2.24
CA LEU A 91 -4.40 3.10 -2.51
C LEU A 91 -3.49 2.73 -1.32
N GLY A 92 -4.03 2.09 -0.27
CA GLY A 92 -3.22 1.53 0.81
C GLY A 92 -2.51 2.57 1.67
N PHE A 93 -3.04 3.78 1.81
CA PHE A 93 -2.40 4.82 2.63
C PHE A 93 -2.30 4.43 4.12
N GLN A 94 -3.21 3.60 4.62
CA GLN A 94 -3.18 3.03 5.96
C GLN A 94 -1.96 2.13 6.20
N ASN A 95 -1.31 1.62 5.15
CA ASN A 95 -0.12 0.77 5.25
C ASN A 95 1.15 1.58 5.54
N GLY A 96 1.07 2.91 5.45
CA GLY A 96 2.18 3.82 5.70
C GLY A 96 3.13 4.01 4.51
N LYS A 97 4.10 4.89 4.72
CA LYS A 97 5.04 5.35 3.70
C LYS A 97 5.85 4.19 3.10
N GLY A 98 5.85 4.10 1.77
CA GLY A 98 6.58 3.05 1.04
C GLY A 98 5.82 1.73 0.89
N LYS A 99 4.68 1.58 1.56
CA LYS A 99 3.81 0.38 1.49
C LYS A 99 2.42 0.69 0.88
N THR A 100 2.24 1.91 0.36
CA THR A 100 1.05 2.28 -0.41
C THR A 100 1.02 1.61 -1.78
N TYR A 101 -0.15 1.56 -2.39
CA TYR A 101 -0.38 0.99 -3.73
C TYR A 101 -0.40 2.06 -4.82
N GLU A 102 -0.63 1.62 -6.05
CA GLU A 102 -0.64 2.47 -7.24
C GLU A 102 -1.99 2.43 -7.94
N GLY A 103 -2.35 3.57 -8.53
CA GLY A 103 -3.51 3.75 -9.40
C GLY A 103 -3.14 3.84 -10.87
N LEU A 104 -4.05 3.38 -11.73
CA LEU A 104 -4.02 3.65 -13.17
C LEU A 104 -5.29 4.38 -13.57
N LEU A 105 -5.17 5.54 -14.22
CA LEU A 105 -6.27 6.26 -14.84
C LEU A 105 -6.24 6.04 -16.35
N THR A 106 -7.30 5.44 -16.92
CA THR A 106 -7.48 5.30 -18.37
C THR A 106 -8.56 6.24 -18.89
N THR A 107 -8.26 6.91 -20.00
CA THR A 107 -9.16 7.83 -20.70
C THR A 107 -9.40 7.37 -22.15
N SER A 108 -10.39 7.96 -22.82
CA SER A 108 -10.73 7.58 -24.20
C SER A 108 -9.81 8.15 -25.29
N SER A 109 -8.99 9.17 -24.97
CA SER A 109 -8.16 9.86 -25.95
C SER A 109 -6.90 10.50 -25.35
N ILE A 110 -5.91 10.74 -26.21
CA ILE A 110 -4.66 11.42 -25.82
C ILE A 110 -4.96 12.82 -25.29
N GLN A 111 -5.90 13.53 -25.90
CA GLN A 111 -6.29 14.88 -25.51
C GLN A 111 -6.88 14.90 -24.09
N LEU A 112 -7.73 13.93 -23.74
CA LEU A 112 -8.26 13.83 -22.38
C LEU A 112 -7.19 13.42 -21.37
N ALA A 113 -6.31 12.48 -21.74
CA ALA A 113 -5.18 12.10 -20.88
C ALA A 113 -4.28 13.32 -20.56
N GLN A 114 -3.97 14.14 -21.57
CA GLN A 114 -3.22 15.39 -21.40
C GLN A 114 -3.98 16.40 -20.53
N LYS A 115 -5.29 16.58 -20.73
CA LYS A 115 -6.11 17.47 -19.89
C LYS A 115 -6.09 17.02 -18.42
N TYR A 116 -6.18 15.72 -18.14
CA TYR A 116 -6.08 15.20 -16.78
C TYR A 116 -4.70 15.44 -16.17
N TYR A 117 -3.64 15.22 -16.96
CA TYR A 117 -2.27 15.46 -16.50
C TYR A 117 -2.05 16.93 -16.12
N GLU A 118 -2.48 17.88 -16.96
CA GLU A 118 -2.38 19.31 -16.67
C GLU A 118 -3.25 19.73 -15.48
N LEU A 119 -4.49 19.22 -15.40
CA LEU A 119 -5.39 19.51 -14.28
C LEU A 119 -4.80 18.98 -12.96
N LEU A 120 -4.19 17.79 -12.97
CA LEU A 120 -3.54 17.22 -11.80
C LEU A 120 -2.31 18.03 -11.37
N LYS A 121 -1.54 18.61 -12.32
CA LYS A 121 -0.48 19.59 -12.00
C LYS A 121 -1.05 20.81 -11.29
N ARG A 122 -2.12 21.39 -11.82
CA ARG A 122 -2.81 22.55 -11.20
C ARG A 122 -3.31 22.23 -9.79
N VAL A 123 -3.92 21.04 -9.58
CA VAL A 123 -4.37 20.58 -8.25
C VAL A 123 -3.18 20.47 -7.30
N LYS A 124 -2.08 19.82 -7.72
CA LYS A 124 -0.87 19.67 -6.92
C LYS A 124 -0.24 21.01 -6.52
N ASN A 125 -0.30 22.00 -7.40
CA ASN A 125 0.20 23.36 -7.15
C ASN A 125 -0.78 24.25 -6.35
N GLY A 126 -1.97 23.77 -6.02
CA GLY A 126 -2.99 24.55 -5.32
C GLY A 126 -3.69 25.60 -6.20
N GLU A 127 -3.65 25.44 -7.53
CA GLU A 127 -4.23 26.36 -8.52
C GLU A 127 -5.71 26.03 -8.85
N THR A 128 -6.32 25.12 -8.10
CA THR A 128 -7.73 24.73 -8.27
C THR A 128 -8.48 24.75 -6.93
N SER A 129 -9.81 24.65 -6.99
CA SER A 129 -10.65 24.52 -5.79
C SER A 129 -10.45 23.18 -5.08
N LEU A 130 -10.02 22.13 -5.80
CA LEU A 130 -9.72 20.83 -5.21
C LEU A 130 -8.38 20.91 -4.48
N GLN A 131 -8.39 20.53 -3.21
CA GLN A 131 -7.19 20.42 -2.37
C GLN A 131 -7.03 18.96 -1.94
N ILE A 132 -5.78 18.52 -1.85
CA ILE A 132 -5.44 17.20 -1.35
C ILE A 132 -5.58 17.22 0.17
N ASP A 133 -6.33 16.25 0.70
CA ASP A 133 -6.59 16.11 2.13
C ASP A 133 -5.31 16.09 2.97
N GLU A 134 -5.34 16.75 4.12
CA GLU A 134 -4.21 16.81 5.04
C GLU A 134 -3.81 15.42 5.54
N ARG A 135 -4.78 14.52 5.78
CA ARG A 135 -4.52 13.14 6.20
C ARG A 135 -3.64 12.39 5.18
N ILE A 136 -3.84 12.64 3.90
CA ILE A 136 -3.04 12.03 2.82
C ILE A 136 -1.64 12.60 2.80
N ARG A 137 -1.50 13.92 2.98
CA ARG A 137 -0.20 14.60 3.05
C ARG A 137 0.62 14.19 4.28
N GLN A 138 -0.05 13.89 5.40
CA GLN A 138 0.60 13.37 6.61
C GLN A 138 1.27 12.01 6.34
N VAL A 139 0.59 11.12 5.61
CA VAL A 139 1.17 9.82 5.22
C VAL A 139 2.26 9.99 4.16
N LEU A 140 1.95 10.73 3.08
CA LEU A 140 2.83 10.92 1.92
C LEU A 140 2.96 12.42 1.57
N PRO A 141 3.95 13.13 2.14
CA PRO A 141 4.15 14.56 1.87
C PRO A 141 4.48 14.90 0.41
N ASP A 142 4.99 13.93 -0.35
CA ASP A 142 5.35 14.07 -1.76
C ASP A 142 4.25 13.63 -2.74
N PHE A 143 3.07 13.29 -2.23
CA PHE A 143 1.91 12.88 -3.03
C PHE A 143 1.25 14.07 -3.76
N PRO A 144 0.77 13.89 -5.01
CA PRO A 144 0.95 12.72 -5.86
C PRO A 144 2.22 12.81 -6.72
N LYS A 145 2.90 11.67 -6.91
CA LYS A 145 3.83 11.42 -8.01
C LYS A 145 3.08 10.74 -9.15
N PHE A 146 3.03 11.36 -10.32
CA PHE A 146 2.23 10.83 -11.42
C PHE A 146 2.97 10.93 -12.75
N ALA A 147 2.61 10.04 -13.67
CA ALA A 147 3.18 9.99 -15.02
C ALA A 147 2.09 9.78 -16.05
N ILE A 148 2.41 10.06 -17.32
CA ILE A 148 1.53 9.81 -18.46
C ILE A 148 2.28 9.03 -19.53
N THR A 149 1.59 8.13 -20.22
CA THR A 149 2.14 7.45 -21.40
C THR A 149 1.08 7.19 -22.46
N TYR A 150 1.41 7.51 -23.71
CA TYR A 150 0.58 7.25 -24.89
C TYR A 150 1.47 7.06 -26.13
N SER A 151 0.90 6.51 -27.19
CA SER A 151 1.62 6.34 -28.46
C SER A 151 1.84 7.70 -29.12
N VAL A 152 3.09 7.98 -29.49
CA VAL A 152 3.50 9.18 -30.21
C VAL A 152 3.84 8.77 -31.64
N THR A 153 3.00 9.13 -32.62
CA THR A 153 3.20 8.85 -34.04
C THR A 153 3.82 10.06 -34.74
N GLU A 154 4.71 9.90 -35.70
CA GLU A 154 5.45 11.02 -36.31
C GLU A 154 4.72 11.75 -37.47
N ASN A 155 3.57 11.25 -37.93
CA ASN A 155 3.08 11.55 -39.29
C ASN A 155 1.87 12.50 -39.43
N ASP A 156 1.45 13.24 -38.38
CA ASP A 156 0.28 14.14 -38.45
C ASP A 156 0.51 15.47 -37.71
N GLU A 157 -0.20 16.56 -38.06
CA GLU A 157 -0.07 17.86 -37.37
C GLU A 157 -0.40 17.79 -35.86
N SER A 158 -1.33 16.90 -35.48
CA SER A 158 -1.61 16.58 -34.06
C SER A 158 -0.42 15.95 -33.33
N SER A 159 0.57 15.41 -34.07
CA SER A 159 1.80 14.84 -33.52
C SER A 159 2.66 15.89 -32.83
N HIS A 160 2.80 17.10 -33.39
CA HIS A 160 3.71 18.10 -32.83
C HIS A 160 3.29 18.53 -31.42
N LEU A 161 1.99 18.76 -31.21
CA LEU A 161 1.45 19.06 -29.89
C LEU A 161 1.62 17.86 -28.93
N ASN A 162 1.32 16.64 -29.40
CA ASN A 162 1.47 15.42 -28.60
C ASN A 162 2.93 15.16 -28.19
N GLN A 163 3.89 15.44 -29.08
CA GLN A 163 5.33 15.37 -28.82
C GLN A 163 5.78 16.44 -27.84
N GLN A 164 5.28 17.67 -27.98
CA GLN A 164 5.57 18.74 -27.02
C GLN A 164 5.07 18.38 -25.62
N LYS A 165 3.80 17.97 -25.50
CA LYS A 165 3.23 17.57 -24.21
C LYS A 165 3.92 16.35 -23.61
N MET A 166 4.35 15.41 -24.44
CA MET A 166 5.15 14.28 -23.98
C MET A 166 6.53 14.74 -23.46
N ARG A 167 7.21 15.68 -24.12
CA ARG A 167 8.46 16.28 -23.60
C ARG A 167 8.28 16.90 -22.23
N GLU A 168 7.25 17.74 -22.07
CA GLU A 168 6.92 18.37 -20.79
C GLU A 168 6.71 17.31 -19.69
N SER A 169 6.00 16.21 -20.00
CA SER A 169 5.82 15.12 -19.05
C SER A 169 7.08 14.30 -18.75
N LEU A 170 8.01 14.18 -19.71
CA LEU A 170 9.31 13.54 -19.50
C LEU A 170 10.20 14.40 -18.60
N ASP A 171 10.16 15.72 -18.75
CA ASP A 171 10.91 16.66 -17.90
C ASP A 171 10.41 16.60 -16.45
N ASP A 172 9.08 16.54 -16.25
CA ASP A 172 8.47 16.32 -14.94
C ASP A 172 8.95 14.97 -14.34
N TYR A 173 8.89 13.88 -15.13
CA TYR A 173 9.32 12.55 -14.68
C TYR A 173 10.81 12.50 -14.32
N ASN A 174 11.65 13.11 -15.16
CA ASN A 174 13.08 13.26 -14.93
C ASN A 174 13.38 14.01 -13.64
N SER A 175 12.63 15.06 -13.36
CA SER A 175 12.74 15.83 -12.12
C SER A 175 12.29 15.02 -10.91
N MET A 176 11.20 14.26 -11.02
CA MET A 176 10.67 13.43 -9.92
C MET A 176 11.61 12.29 -9.52
N PHE A 177 12.31 11.69 -10.49
CA PHE A 177 13.07 10.45 -10.27
C PHE A 177 14.56 10.55 -10.62
N ASN A 178 15.06 11.77 -10.82
CA ASN A 178 16.45 12.04 -11.21
C ASN A 178 16.90 11.22 -12.44
N THR A 179 16.06 11.17 -13.47
CA THR A 179 16.36 10.53 -14.77
C THR A 179 16.67 11.56 -15.86
N LYS A 180 17.00 11.10 -17.07
CA LYS A 180 17.37 11.98 -18.20
C LYS A 180 16.83 11.46 -19.53
N TYR A 181 15.55 11.12 -19.57
CA TYR A 181 14.89 10.66 -20.79
C TYR A 181 14.47 11.83 -21.68
N ASP A 182 14.67 11.67 -22.97
CA ASP A 182 14.07 12.52 -24.01
C ASP A 182 13.15 11.69 -24.93
N LEU A 183 12.54 12.33 -25.94
CA LEU A 183 11.64 11.66 -26.88
C LEU A 183 12.31 10.51 -27.65
N SER A 184 13.61 10.61 -27.96
CA SER A 184 14.34 9.54 -28.66
C SER A 184 14.46 8.29 -27.79
N GLN A 185 14.37 8.46 -26.46
CA GLN A 185 14.45 7.40 -25.46
C GLN A 185 13.09 6.98 -24.91
N ILE A 186 11.99 7.24 -25.63
CA ILE A 186 10.62 6.93 -25.17
C ILE A 186 10.44 5.45 -24.80
N GLN A 187 11.10 4.53 -25.51
CA GLN A 187 11.05 3.10 -25.18
C GLN A 187 11.76 2.79 -23.86
N THR A 188 12.89 3.43 -23.59
CA THR A 188 13.63 3.31 -22.33
C THR A 188 12.84 3.90 -21.17
N TYR A 189 12.20 5.07 -21.38
CA TYR A 189 11.25 5.66 -20.43
C TYR A 189 10.11 4.68 -20.11
N ASN A 190 9.44 4.15 -21.12
CA ASN A 190 8.34 3.19 -20.94
C ASN A 190 8.80 1.92 -20.20
N GLY A 191 9.99 1.42 -20.51
CA GLY A 191 10.58 0.30 -19.77
C GLY A 191 10.85 0.63 -18.30
N ASN A 192 11.33 1.85 -18.01
CA ASN A 192 11.55 2.32 -16.65
C ASN A 192 10.24 2.48 -15.88
N LEU A 193 9.24 3.14 -16.49
CA LEU A 193 7.89 3.32 -15.97
C LEU A 193 7.26 1.96 -15.62
N ASN A 194 7.32 1.00 -16.53
CA ASN A 194 6.78 -0.35 -16.31
C ASN A 194 7.46 -1.05 -15.13
N LYS A 195 8.79 -0.97 -15.01
CA LYS A 195 9.49 -1.58 -13.88
C LYS A 195 9.19 -0.88 -12.56
N ARG A 196 9.03 0.44 -12.59
CA ARG A 196 8.63 1.28 -11.45
C ARG A 196 7.26 0.87 -10.94
N LEU A 197 6.29 0.83 -11.85
CA LEU A 197 4.92 0.40 -11.57
C LEU A 197 4.83 -1.08 -11.14
N ALA A 198 5.70 -1.95 -11.65
CA ALA A 198 5.66 -3.36 -11.27
C ALA A 198 6.26 -3.65 -9.88
N ARG A 199 7.13 -2.76 -9.38
CA ARG A 199 7.86 -2.88 -8.10
C ARG A 199 8.55 -4.24 -7.86
N LYS A 200 8.93 -4.93 -8.94
CA LYS A 200 9.62 -6.23 -8.88
C LYS A 200 11.08 -6.09 -8.46
N ASP A 201 11.76 -5.02 -8.90
CA ASP A 201 13.13 -4.74 -8.50
C ASP A 201 13.15 -4.04 -7.11
N PRO A 202 14.05 -4.42 -6.18
CA PRO A 202 14.13 -3.82 -4.85
C PRO A 202 14.23 -2.28 -4.83
N LYS A 203 14.89 -1.69 -5.84
CA LYS A 203 15.02 -0.23 -5.94
C LYS A 203 13.67 0.49 -6.01
N PHE A 204 12.67 -0.11 -6.67
CA PHE A 204 11.34 0.50 -6.85
C PHE A 204 10.43 0.28 -5.64
N LYS A 205 10.90 -0.42 -4.60
CA LYS A 205 10.19 -0.54 -3.32
C LYS A 205 10.37 0.67 -2.42
N SER A 206 11.40 1.49 -2.64
CA SER A 206 11.60 2.74 -1.88
C SER A 206 10.58 3.80 -2.30
N ARG A 207 9.97 4.52 -1.34
CA ARG A 207 9.05 5.64 -1.62
C ARG A 207 9.63 6.67 -2.59
N SER A 208 10.94 6.93 -2.53
CA SER A 208 11.60 7.86 -3.45
C SER A 208 11.43 7.44 -4.91
N GLU A 209 11.39 6.14 -5.16
CA GLU A 209 11.26 5.52 -6.47
C GLU A 209 9.83 5.06 -6.79
N GLN A 210 8.84 5.34 -5.95
CA GLN A 210 7.47 4.91 -6.21
C GLN A 210 6.71 5.95 -7.03
N LEU A 211 5.83 5.47 -7.90
CA LEU A 211 4.81 6.27 -8.58
C LEU A 211 3.46 6.04 -7.88
N ASP A 212 2.61 7.05 -7.82
CA ASP A 212 1.27 6.94 -7.22
C ASP A 212 0.19 6.70 -8.28
N LEU A 213 0.30 7.38 -9.43
CA LEU A 213 -0.71 7.35 -10.49
C LEU A 213 -0.06 7.34 -11.87
N VAL A 214 -0.54 6.47 -12.76
CA VAL A 214 -0.22 6.54 -14.20
C VAL A 214 -1.47 6.84 -15.01
N ILE A 215 -1.38 7.83 -15.89
CA ILE A 215 -2.44 8.20 -16.84
C ILE A 215 -2.12 7.55 -18.19
N VAL A 216 -3.08 6.82 -18.75
CA VAL A 216 -2.94 6.10 -20.03
C VAL A 216 -4.17 6.29 -20.91
N VAL A 217 -4.00 6.01 -22.20
CA VAL A 217 -5.14 5.78 -23.11
C VAL A 217 -5.40 4.27 -23.14
N ASP A 218 -4.70 3.54 -24.02
CA ASP A 218 -4.82 2.06 -24.11
C ASP A 218 -3.54 1.32 -23.65
N ARG A 219 -2.44 2.04 -23.43
CA ARG A 219 -1.19 1.44 -22.93
C ARG A 219 -1.42 0.86 -21.53
N LEU A 220 -0.72 -0.22 -21.21
CA LEU A 220 -0.77 -0.92 -19.92
C LEU A 220 -2.09 -1.64 -19.60
N LEU A 221 -3.13 -1.49 -20.42
CA LEU A 221 -4.39 -2.24 -20.28
C LEU A 221 -4.23 -3.73 -20.65
N THR A 222 -3.22 -4.06 -21.44
CA THR A 222 -2.91 -5.43 -21.87
C THR A 222 -1.42 -5.75 -21.68
N GLY A 223 -1.10 -7.02 -21.37
CA GLY A 223 0.28 -7.52 -21.32
C GLY A 223 1.18 -6.99 -20.19
N PHE A 224 0.73 -6.02 -19.39
CA PHE A 224 1.50 -5.43 -18.29
C PHE A 224 1.19 -6.07 -16.93
N ASP A 225 2.19 -6.47 -16.15
CA ASP A 225 1.98 -7.16 -14.87
C ASP A 225 2.60 -6.36 -13.70
N ALA A 226 1.74 -5.73 -12.91
CA ALA A 226 2.09 -4.92 -11.74
C ALA A 226 1.34 -5.39 -10.49
N PRO A 227 1.96 -6.26 -9.68
CA PRO A 227 1.34 -6.76 -8.44
C PRO A 227 0.83 -5.66 -7.49
N CYS A 228 1.57 -4.56 -7.32
CA CYS A 228 1.18 -3.47 -6.42
C CYS A 228 0.13 -2.51 -6.99
N MET A 229 -0.29 -2.66 -8.25
CA MET A 229 -1.38 -1.87 -8.81
C MET A 229 -2.70 -2.35 -8.19
N SER A 230 -3.31 -1.53 -7.34
CA SER A 230 -4.53 -1.89 -6.63
C SER A 230 -5.77 -1.38 -7.33
N THR A 231 -5.68 -0.22 -8.00
CA THR A 231 -6.87 0.51 -8.43
C THR A 231 -6.79 0.93 -9.89
N MET A 232 -7.88 0.68 -10.63
CA MET A 232 -8.08 1.18 -11.97
C MET A 232 -9.24 2.18 -11.98
N PHE A 233 -8.90 3.40 -12.36
CA PHE A 233 -9.80 4.52 -12.57
C PHE A 233 -10.12 4.61 -14.07
N ILE A 234 -11.40 4.53 -14.44
CA ILE A 234 -11.84 4.44 -15.83
C ILE A 234 -12.74 5.63 -16.16
N ASP A 235 -12.20 6.63 -16.84
CA ASP A 235 -12.96 7.76 -17.36
C ASP A 235 -13.10 7.68 -18.89
N ARG A 236 -13.84 6.65 -19.32
CA ARG A 236 -14.19 6.39 -20.72
C ARG A 236 -15.44 5.52 -20.79
N GLN A 237 -16.05 5.47 -21.97
CA GLN A 237 -17.15 4.56 -22.26
C GLN A 237 -16.73 3.09 -22.13
N PRO A 238 -17.67 2.16 -21.84
CA PRO A 238 -17.37 0.76 -21.65
C PRO A 238 -16.63 0.14 -22.85
N MET A 239 -15.57 -0.60 -22.56
CA MET A 239 -14.83 -1.36 -23.57
C MET A 239 -15.55 -2.68 -23.91
N GLY A 240 -15.13 -3.33 -24.98
CA GLY A 240 -15.63 -4.67 -25.32
C GLY A 240 -15.26 -5.70 -24.24
N PRO A 241 -15.99 -6.83 -24.13
CA PRO A 241 -15.84 -7.77 -23.01
C PRO A 241 -14.41 -8.27 -22.77
N HIS A 242 -13.66 -8.57 -23.84
CA HIS A 242 -12.28 -9.03 -23.77
C HIS A 242 -11.32 -7.96 -23.22
N ASP A 243 -11.37 -6.73 -23.75
CA ASP A 243 -10.54 -5.61 -23.31
C ASP A 243 -10.85 -5.26 -21.86
N LEU A 244 -12.13 -5.31 -21.48
CA LEU A 244 -12.59 -5.01 -20.13
C LEU A 244 -11.98 -5.98 -19.11
N ILE A 245 -12.07 -7.29 -19.34
CA ILE A 245 -11.49 -8.29 -18.44
C ILE A 245 -9.96 -8.21 -18.41
N GLN A 246 -9.30 -7.94 -19.55
CA GLN A 246 -7.85 -7.76 -19.58
C GLN A 246 -7.41 -6.57 -18.73
N ALA A 247 -8.10 -5.44 -18.89
CA ALA A 247 -7.86 -4.24 -18.11
C ALA A 247 -8.11 -4.48 -16.62
N PHE A 248 -9.26 -5.06 -16.24
CA PHE A 248 -9.58 -5.35 -14.83
C PHE A 248 -8.52 -6.27 -14.22
N SER A 249 -8.06 -7.27 -14.97
CA SER A 249 -7.01 -8.21 -14.53
C SER A 249 -5.62 -7.56 -14.35
N ARG A 250 -5.49 -6.23 -14.43
CA ARG A 250 -4.28 -5.50 -13.98
C ARG A 250 -4.27 -5.27 -12.47
N THR A 251 -5.43 -5.23 -11.82
CA THR A 251 -5.53 -4.91 -10.39
C THR A 251 -5.64 -6.15 -9.49
N ASN A 252 -6.01 -7.31 -10.03
CA ASN A 252 -6.27 -8.53 -9.23
C ASN A 252 -5.06 -9.44 -8.96
N ARG A 253 -3.85 -8.94 -9.13
CA ARG A 253 -2.64 -9.67 -8.75
C ARG A 253 -2.47 -9.63 -7.23
N ILE A 254 -2.12 -10.77 -6.65
CA ILE A 254 -1.73 -10.89 -5.25
C ILE A 254 -0.43 -10.14 -5.05
N PHE A 255 -0.31 -9.43 -3.93
CA PHE A 255 0.87 -8.62 -3.63
C PHE A 255 1.29 -8.72 -2.17
N ASP A 256 0.36 -8.42 -1.27
CA ASP A 256 0.51 -8.56 0.18
C ASP A 256 -0.86 -8.90 0.79
N ASN A 257 -0.89 -9.04 2.11
CA ASN A 257 -2.07 -9.49 2.85
C ASN A 257 -3.12 -8.39 3.01
N ASN A 258 -2.71 -7.12 2.85
CA ASN A 258 -3.61 -5.96 2.96
C ASN A 258 -4.38 -5.72 1.64
N LYS A 259 -3.87 -6.20 0.50
CA LYS A 259 -4.52 -6.07 -0.80
C LYS A 259 -5.55 -7.16 -1.04
N ALA A 260 -6.78 -6.94 -0.58
CA ALA A 260 -7.86 -7.91 -0.66
C ALA A 260 -8.51 -8.05 -2.06
N TYR A 261 -8.61 -6.96 -2.82
CA TYR A 261 -9.34 -6.95 -4.11
C TYR A 261 -8.65 -6.06 -5.14
N GLY A 262 -8.91 -6.36 -6.42
CA GLY A 262 -8.67 -5.42 -7.50
C GLY A 262 -9.78 -4.36 -7.52
N GLN A 263 -9.45 -3.11 -7.22
CA GLN A 263 -10.39 -2.00 -7.15
C GLN A 263 -10.61 -1.40 -8.55
N ILE A 264 -11.86 -1.23 -8.96
CA ILE A 264 -12.25 -0.63 -10.23
C ILE A 264 -13.24 0.49 -9.96
N VAL A 265 -12.97 1.70 -10.44
CA VAL A 265 -13.87 2.84 -10.32
C VAL A 265 -14.13 3.43 -11.70
N THR A 266 -15.39 3.46 -12.11
CA THR A 266 -15.81 3.93 -13.44
C THR A 266 -16.56 5.25 -13.32
N PHE A 267 -16.21 6.22 -14.16
CA PHE A 267 -16.74 7.60 -14.07
C PHE A 267 -17.71 7.98 -15.18
N GLN A 268 -17.88 7.12 -16.18
CA GLN A 268 -18.82 7.34 -17.27
C GLN A 268 -19.85 6.23 -17.36
N ALA A 269 -21.03 6.59 -17.82
CA ALA A 269 -22.10 5.67 -18.22
C ALA A 269 -22.38 4.54 -17.21
N PRO A 270 -22.73 4.85 -15.95
CA PRO A 270 -22.80 3.86 -14.87
C PRO A 270 -23.73 2.68 -15.18
N LYS A 271 -24.85 2.87 -15.89
CA LYS A 271 -25.74 1.75 -16.25
C LYS A 271 -25.12 0.89 -17.35
N LEU A 272 -24.67 1.50 -18.45
CA LEU A 272 -24.04 0.76 -19.55
C LEU A 272 -22.76 0.04 -19.11
N PHE A 273 -21.99 0.67 -18.21
CA PHE A 273 -20.77 0.08 -17.68
C PHE A 273 -21.07 -1.12 -16.79
N LYS A 274 -22.09 -1.02 -15.91
CA LYS A 274 -22.56 -2.16 -15.12
C LYS A 274 -22.98 -3.33 -16.01
N GLU A 275 -23.81 -3.08 -17.01
CA GLU A 275 -24.25 -4.11 -17.97
C GLU A 275 -23.05 -4.72 -18.72
N SER A 276 -22.08 -3.91 -19.14
CA SER A 276 -20.87 -4.39 -19.81
C SER A 276 -20.01 -5.28 -18.90
N VAL A 277 -19.83 -4.90 -17.63
CA VAL A 277 -19.10 -5.68 -16.63
C VAL A 277 -19.82 -7.00 -16.35
N ASP A 278 -21.13 -6.98 -16.09
CA ASP A 278 -21.92 -8.18 -15.81
C ASP A 278 -21.85 -9.17 -16.99
N ASN A 279 -21.98 -8.66 -18.22
CA ASN A 279 -21.88 -9.47 -19.44
C ASN A 279 -20.47 -10.05 -19.62
N ALA A 280 -19.42 -9.24 -19.41
CA ALA A 280 -18.05 -9.70 -19.56
C ALA A 280 -17.70 -10.76 -18.52
N VAL A 281 -18.01 -10.52 -17.24
CA VAL A 281 -17.75 -11.50 -16.18
C VAL A 281 -18.50 -12.79 -16.46
N LYS A 282 -19.78 -12.74 -16.83
CA LYS A 282 -20.57 -13.93 -17.20
C LYS A 282 -19.92 -14.73 -18.33
N LEU A 283 -19.41 -14.04 -19.35
CA LEU A 283 -18.77 -14.65 -20.51
C LEU A 283 -17.46 -15.38 -20.16
N TYR A 284 -16.67 -14.85 -19.21
CA TYR A 284 -15.35 -15.41 -18.85
C TYR A 284 -15.31 -16.24 -17.56
N SER A 285 -16.44 -16.34 -16.83
CA SER A 285 -16.52 -17.00 -15.52
C SER A 285 -17.42 -18.25 -15.53
N ALA A 286 -17.38 -19.04 -16.60
CA ALA A 286 -18.22 -20.25 -16.77
C ALA A 286 -19.74 -19.99 -16.57
N GLY A 287 -20.22 -18.76 -16.83
CA GLY A 287 -21.63 -18.40 -16.72
C GLY A 287 -22.10 -17.89 -15.36
N SER A 288 -21.23 -17.79 -14.33
CA SER A 288 -21.57 -17.26 -13.00
C SER A 288 -20.87 -15.92 -12.72
N THR A 289 -21.58 -14.93 -12.19
CA THR A 289 -21.00 -13.64 -11.78
C THR A 289 -20.67 -13.55 -10.29
N GLY A 290 -21.32 -14.36 -9.45
CA GLY A 290 -21.36 -14.15 -7.99
C GLY A 290 -20.06 -14.40 -7.21
N THR A 291 -19.04 -15.00 -7.82
CA THR A 291 -17.73 -15.23 -7.17
C THR A 291 -16.64 -14.28 -7.65
N ALA A 292 -16.83 -13.60 -8.78
CA ALA A 292 -15.80 -12.77 -9.41
C ALA A 292 -15.95 -11.28 -9.07
N LEU A 293 -17.19 -10.84 -8.84
CA LEU A 293 -17.52 -9.47 -8.42
C LEU A 293 -17.92 -9.46 -6.95
N VAL A 294 -17.41 -8.47 -6.22
CA VAL A 294 -17.87 -8.16 -4.86
C VAL A 294 -19.24 -7.47 -4.93
N ALA A 295 -20.06 -7.69 -3.91
CA ALA A 295 -21.39 -7.10 -3.77
C ALA A 295 -21.34 -5.57 -3.65
N GLU A 296 -22.43 -4.91 -4.05
CA GLU A 296 -22.54 -3.43 -4.03
C GLU A 296 -22.68 -2.90 -2.59
N TRP A 297 -22.41 -1.60 -2.39
CA TRP A 297 -22.58 -0.94 -1.09
C TRP A 297 -23.93 -1.24 -0.42
N LYS A 298 -25.03 -1.25 -1.20
CA LYS A 298 -26.40 -1.50 -0.70
C LYS A 298 -26.59 -2.90 -0.12
N GLU A 299 -25.69 -3.82 -0.41
CA GLU A 299 -25.69 -5.19 0.11
C GLU A 299 -24.65 -5.32 1.25
N ILE A 300 -23.47 -4.73 1.08
CA ILE A 300 -22.36 -4.79 2.05
C ILE A 300 -22.69 -4.02 3.33
N GLU A 301 -23.21 -2.80 3.24
CA GLU A 301 -23.45 -1.97 4.42
C GLU A 301 -24.48 -2.60 5.39
N PRO A 302 -25.63 -3.14 4.93
CA PRO A 302 -26.54 -3.85 5.81
C PRO A 302 -25.94 -5.16 6.36
N ALA A 303 -25.13 -5.86 5.56
CA ALA A 303 -24.45 -7.07 5.99
C ALA A 303 -23.42 -6.78 7.09
N PHE A 304 -22.64 -5.70 6.96
CA PHE A 304 -21.71 -5.20 7.96
C PHE A 304 -22.43 -4.83 9.26
N ARG A 305 -23.55 -4.09 9.18
CA ARG A 305 -24.38 -3.79 10.38
C ARG A 305 -24.85 -5.07 11.08
N LYS A 306 -25.20 -6.09 10.30
CA LYS A 306 -25.63 -7.39 10.84
C LYS A 306 -24.46 -8.16 11.46
N SER A 307 -23.27 -8.15 10.85
CA SER A 307 -22.09 -8.81 11.42
C SER A 307 -21.62 -8.12 12.70
N LEU A 308 -21.68 -6.79 12.78
CA LEU A 308 -21.38 -6.04 14.01
C LEU A 308 -22.33 -6.44 15.15
N LYS A 309 -23.62 -6.58 14.87
CA LYS A 309 -24.59 -7.09 15.87
C LYS A 309 -24.29 -8.52 16.30
N ALA A 310 -23.86 -9.38 15.38
CA ALA A 310 -23.50 -10.76 15.69
C ALA A 310 -22.19 -10.85 16.50
N LEU A 311 -21.19 -10.02 16.19
CA LEU A 311 -19.98 -9.85 16.98
C LEU A 311 -20.33 -9.44 18.41
N ARG A 312 -21.17 -8.41 18.56
CA ARG A 312 -21.64 -7.93 19.88
C ARG A 312 -22.49 -8.92 20.65
N ALA A 313 -23.17 -9.83 19.96
CA ALA A 313 -23.87 -10.93 20.61
C ALA A 313 -22.92 -12.02 21.12
N SER A 314 -21.73 -12.16 20.53
CA SER A 314 -20.68 -13.08 20.99
C SER A 314 -19.79 -12.49 22.08
N ALA A 315 -19.48 -11.20 21.98
CA ALA A 315 -18.70 -10.42 22.93
C ALA A 315 -19.23 -8.99 22.89
N GLU A 316 -19.92 -8.51 23.94
CA GLU A 316 -20.51 -7.16 23.91
C GLU A 316 -19.40 -6.10 23.89
N LYS A 317 -18.31 -6.38 24.62
CA LYS A 317 -17.11 -5.54 24.69
C LYS A 317 -15.84 -6.39 24.53
N PRO A 318 -14.75 -5.81 23.99
CA PRO A 318 -13.48 -6.53 23.86
C PRO A 318 -12.97 -7.10 25.20
N SER A 319 -13.16 -6.36 26.30
CA SER A 319 -12.70 -6.72 27.64
C SER A 319 -13.34 -7.98 28.24
N GLU A 320 -14.43 -8.50 27.68
CA GLU A 320 -15.10 -9.72 28.13
C GLU A 320 -14.40 -10.98 27.59
N ILE A 321 -13.69 -10.86 26.46
CA ILE A 321 -13.14 -11.99 25.69
C ILE A 321 -12.14 -12.84 26.49
N PRO A 322 -11.23 -12.28 27.31
CA PRO A 322 -10.30 -13.09 28.09
C PRO A 322 -10.99 -14.09 29.03
N GLY A 323 -12.15 -13.73 29.57
CA GLY A 323 -12.92 -14.54 30.52
C GLY A 323 -13.82 -15.60 29.89
N MET A 324 -13.93 -15.63 28.56
CA MET A 324 -14.80 -16.56 27.84
C MET A 324 -14.30 -18.01 27.87
N SER A 325 -15.24 -18.96 27.82
CA SER A 325 -14.93 -20.37 27.60
C SER A 325 -14.32 -20.62 26.22
N ARG A 326 -13.63 -21.75 26.04
CA ARG A 326 -13.04 -22.13 24.73
C ARG A 326 -14.09 -22.14 23.60
N LYS A 327 -15.32 -22.59 23.88
CA LYS A 327 -16.42 -22.61 22.89
C LYS A 327 -16.86 -21.21 22.49
N GLU A 328 -17.04 -20.31 23.46
CA GLU A 328 -17.39 -18.91 23.21
C GLU A 328 -16.28 -18.18 22.44
N LYS A 329 -15.01 -18.44 22.79
CA LYS A 329 -13.84 -17.94 22.06
C LYS A 329 -13.81 -18.36 20.59
N ILE A 330 -14.19 -19.60 20.27
CA ILE A 330 -14.29 -20.09 18.88
C ILE A 330 -15.45 -19.38 18.14
N VAL A 331 -16.59 -19.17 18.79
CA VAL A 331 -17.71 -18.40 18.21
C VAL A 331 -17.27 -16.96 17.93
N PHE A 332 -16.61 -16.31 18.89
CA PHE A 332 -16.04 -14.97 18.73
C PHE A 332 -15.12 -14.89 17.52
N ILE A 333 -14.14 -15.80 17.38
CA ILE A 333 -13.23 -15.84 16.21
C ILE A 333 -14.02 -15.84 14.91
N LYS A 334 -15.02 -16.72 14.79
CA LYS A 334 -15.82 -16.81 13.55
C LYS A 334 -16.61 -15.53 13.27
N MET A 335 -17.21 -14.94 14.30
CA MET A 335 -17.98 -13.69 14.14
C MET A 335 -17.05 -12.53 13.79
N PHE A 336 -15.87 -12.46 14.40
CA PHE A 336 -14.87 -11.44 14.12
C PHE A 336 -14.27 -11.57 12.72
N GLN A 337 -13.96 -12.78 12.23
CA GLN A 337 -13.51 -12.99 10.85
C GLN A 337 -14.53 -12.47 9.82
N ASN A 338 -15.81 -12.79 10.03
CA ASN A 338 -16.87 -12.30 9.14
C ASN A 338 -17.08 -10.78 9.26
N PHE A 339 -16.95 -10.23 10.47
CA PHE A 339 -17.00 -8.79 10.71
C PHE A 339 -15.85 -8.06 10.00
N ASP A 340 -14.60 -8.48 10.23
CA ASP A 340 -13.39 -7.93 9.62
C ASP A 340 -13.46 -7.97 8.09
N LYS A 341 -13.89 -9.10 7.52
CA LYS A 341 -14.07 -9.24 6.06
C LYS A 341 -15.05 -8.21 5.49
N LEU A 342 -16.21 -8.04 6.12
CA LEU A 342 -17.21 -7.07 5.69
C LEU A 342 -16.75 -5.64 5.94
N PHE A 343 -15.96 -5.41 6.99
CA PHE A 343 -15.40 -4.11 7.30
C PHE A 343 -14.36 -3.69 6.27
N ALA A 344 -13.47 -4.60 5.86
CA ALA A 344 -12.50 -4.37 4.79
C ALA A 344 -13.20 -4.02 3.47
N GLN A 345 -14.28 -4.73 3.13
CA GLN A 345 -15.10 -4.43 1.96
C GLN A 345 -15.77 -3.06 2.05
N LEU A 346 -16.29 -2.70 3.24
CA LEU A 346 -16.90 -1.40 3.49
C LEU A 346 -15.88 -0.26 3.30
N LYS A 347 -14.71 -0.37 3.94
CA LYS A 347 -13.58 0.58 3.86
C LYS A 347 -13.08 0.78 2.44
N ALA A 348 -13.23 -0.23 1.58
CA ALA A 348 -12.80 -0.16 0.21
C ALA A 348 -13.71 0.68 -0.71
N PHE A 349 -14.92 1.11 -0.30
CA PHE A 349 -15.80 1.94 -1.14
C PHE A 349 -15.45 3.43 -1.13
N SER A 350 -15.66 4.15 -2.24
CA SER A 350 -15.29 5.58 -2.35
C SER A 350 -16.19 6.49 -1.52
N GLN A 351 -17.37 6.00 -1.17
CA GLN A 351 -18.31 6.70 -0.31
C GLN A 351 -18.06 6.44 1.18
N TYR A 352 -17.18 5.51 1.55
CA TYR A 352 -16.84 5.28 2.95
C TYR A 352 -16.00 6.43 3.50
N ASP A 353 -16.27 6.78 4.75
CA ASP A 353 -15.50 7.75 5.54
C ASP A 353 -15.43 7.24 6.98
N ASP A 354 -14.31 7.43 7.67
CA ASP A 354 -14.14 6.92 9.04
C ASP A 354 -15.13 7.55 10.03
N SER A 355 -15.63 8.77 9.77
CA SER A 355 -16.71 9.39 10.58
C SER A 355 -18.02 8.58 10.55
N MET A 356 -18.21 7.70 9.56
CA MET A 356 -19.38 6.83 9.51
C MET A 356 -19.41 5.80 10.64
N LEU A 357 -18.26 5.45 11.23
CA LEU A 357 -18.16 4.49 12.34
C LEU A 357 -19.03 4.88 13.54
N GLU A 358 -19.07 6.17 13.87
CA GLU A 358 -19.94 6.70 14.92
C GLU A 358 -21.42 6.37 14.67
N SER A 359 -21.86 6.44 13.40
CA SER A 359 -23.24 6.11 13.02
C SER A 359 -23.56 4.61 13.08
N TYR A 360 -22.53 3.77 13.04
CA TYR A 360 -22.63 2.33 13.27
C TYR A 360 -22.53 1.99 14.77
N GLY A 361 -22.09 2.95 15.57
CA GLY A 361 -21.91 2.82 17.02
C GLY A 361 -20.71 1.97 17.39
N ILE A 362 -19.64 2.01 16.61
CA ILE A 362 -18.32 1.38 16.88
C ILE A 362 -17.23 2.44 16.63
N THR A 363 -16.09 2.36 17.32
CA THR A 363 -14.92 3.20 17.05
C THR A 363 -13.79 2.39 16.43
N GLU A 364 -12.80 3.06 15.81
CA GLU A 364 -11.61 2.37 15.31
C GLU A 364 -10.84 1.71 16.48
N ASP A 365 -10.72 2.39 17.63
CA ASP A 365 -10.08 1.82 18.82
C ASP A 365 -10.79 0.55 19.33
N GLU A 366 -12.13 0.54 19.34
CA GLU A 366 -12.90 -0.65 19.73
C GLU A 366 -12.63 -1.81 18.75
N TYR A 367 -12.48 -1.51 17.45
CA TYR A 367 -12.09 -2.50 16.45
C TYR A 367 -10.68 -3.04 16.69
N GLU A 368 -9.71 -2.16 16.97
CA GLU A 368 -8.32 -2.55 17.27
C GLU A 368 -8.24 -3.43 18.52
N ASP A 369 -9.01 -3.11 19.57
CA ASP A 369 -9.13 -3.94 20.77
C ASP A 369 -9.67 -5.35 20.44
N TYR A 370 -10.74 -5.44 19.64
CA TYR A 370 -11.25 -6.74 19.17
C TYR A 370 -10.19 -7.51 18.37
N ALA A 371 -9.43 -6.83 17.50
CA ALA A 371 -8.37 -7.44 16.72
C ALA A 371 -7.23 -7.98 17.60
N GLY A 372 -6.81 -7.23 18.62
CA GLY A 372 -5.83 -7.68 19.61
C GLY A 372 -6.29 -8.95 20.35
N HIS A 373 -7.55 -8.97 20.80
CA HIS A 373 -8.14 -10.17 21.40
C HIS A 373 -8.27 -11.34 20.42
N TYR A 374 -8.57 -11.09 19.15
CA TYR A 374 -8.59 -12.12 18.12
C TYR A 374 -7.24 -12.83 18.00
N PHE A 375 -6.12 -12.10 17.95
CA PHE A 375 -4.80 -12.71 17.89
C PHE A 375 -4.49 -13.56 19.13
N ASN A 376 -4.79 -13.03 20.32
CA ASN A 376 -4.61 -13.76 21.58
C ASN A 376 -5.40 -15.08 21.59
N VAL A 377 -6.68 -15.01 21.24
CA VAL A 377 -7.55 -16.20 21.19
C VAL A 377 -7.10 -17.18 20.11
N LYS A 378 -6.65 -16.70 18.94
CA LYS A 378 -6.14 -17.55 17.85
C LYS A 378 -4.92 -18.34 18.31
N ALA A 379 -3.98 -17.69 19.02
CA ALA A 379 -2.80 -18.33 19.60
C ALA A 379 -3.14 -19.35 20.71
N GLU A 380 -4.10 -19.04 21.58
CA GLU A 380 -4.61 -19.97 22.60
C GLU A 380 -5.21 -21.24 21.97
N ILE A 381 -6.00 -21.10 20.90
CA ILE A 381 -6.64 -22.23 20.21
C ILE A 381 -5.59 -23.12 19.51
N GLN A 382 -4.56 -22.51 18.90
CA GLN A 382 -3.48 -23.24 18.21
C GLN A 382 -2.54 -23.98 19.19
N SER A 383 -2.41 -23.52 20.44
CA SER A 383 -1.53 -24.13 21.44
C SER A 383 -2.22 -25.21 22.30
N GLY A 384 -3.55 -25.25 22.33
CA GLY A 384 -4.30 -26.25 23.10
C GLY A 384 -4.45 -27.59 22.36
N SER A 385 -4.05 -28.70 23.00
CA SER A 385 -4.19 -30.07 22.48
C SER A 385 -5.61 -30.40 21.95
N ASP A 386 -5.66 -31.21 20.89
CA ASP A 386 -6.87 -31.76 20.25
C ASP A 386 -7.77 -32.49 21.25
N ASP A 387 -8.68 -31.74 21.89
CA ASP A 387 -9.84 -32.34 22.52
C ASP A 387 -10.83 -32.75 21.40
N PRO A 388 -11.63 -33.81 21.59
CA PRO A 388 -12.57 -34.26 20.56
C PRO A 388 -13.47 -33.10 20.15
N THR A 389 -13.44 -32.74 18.87
CA THR A 389 -14.25 -31.67 18.29
C THR A 389 -15.72 -31.94 18.55
N ASP A 390 -16.35 -31.09 19.36
CA ASP A 390 -17.80 -31.08 19.52
C ASP A 390 -18.43 -30.69 18.16
N PRO A 391 -19.32 -31.52 17.58
CA PRO A 391 -19.98 -31.22 16.30
C PRO A 391 -20.74 -29.90 16.26
N GLU A 392 -21.10 -29.32 17.42
CA GLU A 392 -21.75 -28.00 17.50
C GLU A 392 -20.77 -26.82 17.40
N THR A 393 -19.46 -27.07 17.44
CA THR A 393 -18.45 -26.00 17.38
C THR A 393 -18.31 -25.47 15.95
N PRO A 394 -18.41 -24.15 15.73
CA PRO A 394 -18.29 -23.61 14.39
C PRO A 394 -16.89 -23.86 13.79
N GLU A 395 -16.84 -24.29 12.53
CA GLU A 395 -15.58 -24.35 11.78
C GLU A 395 -15.03 -22.92 11.59
N ILE A 396 -13.75 -22.75 11.94
CA ILE A 396 -12.99 -21.49 11.84
C ILE A 396 -11.97 -21.59 10.71
N ASP A 397 -11.71 -20.47 10.05
CA ASP A 397 -10.62 -20.39 9.08
C ASP A 397 -9.31 -20.11 9.82
N GLN A 398 -8.46 -21.14 9.97
CA GLN A 398 -7.20 -20.99 10.70
C GLN A 398 -6.16 -20.16 9.95
N ASP A 399 -6.29 -20.08 8.63
CA ASP A 399 -5.38 -19.36 7.74
C ASP A 399 -5.85 -17.92 7.50
N TYR A 400 -6.99 -17.52 8.06
CA TYR A 400 -7.51 -16.17 7.94
C TYR A 400 -6.58 -15.15 8.62
N GLU A 401 -6.17 -14.17 7.82
CA GLU A 401 -5.47 -12.97 8.23
C GLU A 401 -6.42 -11.77 8.16
N LEU A 402 -6.35 -10.89 9.17
CA LEU A 402 -7.25 -9.74 9.26
C LEU A 402 -7.00 -8.77 8.11
N MET A 403 -8.03 -8.50 7.31
CA MET A 403 -7.92 -7.68 6.10
C MET A 403 -8.17 -6.19 6.38
N ALA A 404 -9.01 -5.85 7.36
CA ALA A 404 -9.26 -4.45 7.72
C ALA A 404 -8.20 -3.91 8.70
N TYR A 405 -7.38 -4.80 9.29
CA TYR A 405 -6.34 -4.47 10.26
C TYR A 405 -5.03 -4.10 9.57
N SER A 406 -4.47 -2.92 9.83
CA SER A 406 -3.17 -2.52 9.28
C SER A 406 -2.05 -2.78 10.30
N HIS A 407 -1.29 -3.86 10.11
CA HIS A 407 -0.15 -4.24 10.97
C HIS A 407 0.92 -3.14 11.11
N THR A 408 1.02 -2.23 10.15
CA THR A 408 2.15 -1.29 10.03
C THR A 408 2.03 0.01 10.82
N LYS A 409 0.83 0.34 11.30
CA LYS A 409 0.58 1.58 12.05
C LYS A 409 0.71 1.38 13.57
N ILE A 410 0.79 0.13 14.03
CA ILE A 410 0.45 -0.25 15.40
C ILE A 410 1.66 -0.56 16.29
N ASP A 411 2.89 -0.72 15.76
CA ASP A 411 4.02 -0.99 16.68
C ASP A 411 4.76 0.30 17.07
N TYR A 412 5.31 1.06 16.11
CA TYR A 412 6.11 2.25 16.42
C TYR A 412 5.27 3.49 16.80
N GLU A 413 4.28 3.86 15.98
CA GLU A 413 3.46 5.07 16.21
C GLU A 413 2.52 4.90 17.42
N TYR A 414 2.00 3.69 17.62
CA TYR A 414 1.15 3.37 18.77
C TYR A 414 1.91 3.41 20.08
N ILE A 415 3.11 2.80 20.19
CA ILE A 415 3.94 2.91 21.40
C ILE A 415 4.25 4.38 21.70
N ILE A 416 4.57 5.18 20.67
CA ILE A 416 4.79 6.62 20.83
C ILE A 416 3.54 7.34 21.35
N ASN A 417 2.36 7.02 20.81
CA ASN A 417 1.10 7.61 21.26
C ASN A 417 0.74 7.20 22.69
N LEU A 418 0.93 5.93 23.07
CA LEU A 418 0.74 5.47 24.44
C LEU A 418 1.65 6.23 25.42
N ILE A 419 2.94 6.38 25.07
CA ILE A 419 3.88 7.16 25.88
C ILE A 419 3.48 8.65 25.92
N GLN A 420 3.04 9.21 24.79
CA GLN A 420 2.57 10.60 24.70
C GLN A 420 1.39 10.86 25.63
N ASN A 421 0.43 9.93 25.68
CA ASN A 421 -0.76 10.01 26.53
C ASN A 421 -0.43 9.87 28.02
N ILE A 422 0.60 9.09 28.38
CA ILE A 422 1.09 8.97 29.77
C ILE A 422 1.71 10.30 30.26
N VAL A 423 2.40 11.00 29.37
CA VAL A 423 3.17 12.22 29.68
C VAL A 423 2.30 13.48 29.56
N THR A 424 1.37 13.51 28.62
CA THR A 424 0.44 14.61 28.36
C THR A 424 -0.96 14.01 28.13
N PRO A 425 -1.72 13.71 29.20
CA PRO A 425 -3.08 13.18 29.07
C PRO A 425 -4.01 14.21 28.42
N ASP A 426 -4.88 13.77 27.51
CA ASP A 426 -5.80 14.65 26.75
C ASP A 426 -6.97 15.20 27.59
N ASP A 427 -7.27 14.63 28.76
CA ASP A 427 -8.37 15.04 29.65
C ASP A 427 -7.87 15.72 30.93
N ASP A 428 -8.59 16.76 31.39
CA ASP A 428 -8.43 17.49 32.67
C ASP A 428 -8.65 16.60 33.93
N SER A 429 -8.79 15.28 33.77
CA SER A 429 -8.90 14.31 34.86
C SER A 429 -7.53 13.85 35.35
N GLU A 430 -7.26 14.00 36.66
CA GLU A 430 -6.06 13.45 37.30
C GLU A 430 -6.02 11.91 37.15
N VAL A 431 -5.13 11.40 36.30
CA VAL A 431 -4.85 9.96 36.19
C VAL A 431 -4.30 9.46 37.53
N THR A 432 -4.94 8.44 38.10
CA THR A 432 -4.50 7.89 39.38
C THR A 432 -3.12 7.22 39.27
N PRO A 433 -2.30 7.21 40.33
CA PRO A 433 -1.00 6.55 40.32
C PRO A 433 -1.06 5.07 39.93
N GLU A 434 -2.11 4.34 40.31
CA GLU A 434 -2.30 2.94 39.91
C GLU A 434 -2.58 2.77 38.41
N GLN A 435 -3.39 3.66 37.81
CA GLN A 435 -3.70 3.61 36.38
C GLN A 435 -2.47 3.93 35.53
N ARG A 436 -1.70 4.96 35.91
CA ARG A 436 -0.44 5.31 35.24
C ARG A 436 0.55 4.15 35.26
N LYS A 437 0.66 3.46 36.40
CA LYS A 437 1.54 2.28 36.51
C LYS A 437 1.13 1.16 35.57
N LYS A 438 -0.18 0.91 35.42
CA LYS A 438 -0.70 -0.10 34.50
C LYS A 438 -0.42 0.24 33.03
N GLN A 439 -0.59 1.50 32.65
CA GLN A 439 -0.27 1.99 31.30
C GLN A 439 1.23 1.86 30.98
N ILE A 440 2.10 2.12 31.96
CA ILE A 440 3.55 1.95 31.78
C ILE A 440 3.93 0.47 31.61
N GLU A 441 3.33 -0.45 32.37
CA GLU A 441 3.56 -1.89 32.19
C GLU A 441 3.08 -2.39 30.82
N GLU A 442 1.95 -1.86 30.34
CA GLU A 442 1.43 -2.14 29.00
C GLU A 442 2.39 -1.65 27.91
N VAL A 443 2.89 -0.42 28.01
CA VAL A 443 3.92 0.10 27.09
C VAL A 443 5.18 -0.78 27.09
N LYS A 444 5.64 -1.24 28.25
CA LYS A 444 6.80 -2.14 28.35
C LYS A 444 6.58 -3.46 27.61
N GLN A 445 5.36 -4.01 27.67
CA GLN A 445 5.03 -5.23 26.95
C GLN A 445 5.15 -5.04 25.43
N TYR A 446 4.63 -3.92 24.90
CA TYR A 446 4.75 -3.60 23.48
C TYR A 446 6.21 -3.32 23.06
N ILE A 447 7.01 -2.70 23.94
CA ILE A 447 8.45 -2.52 23.70
C ILE A 447 9.18 -3.87 23.62
N GLU A 448 8.81 -4.85 24.45
CA GLU A 448 9.39 -6.20 24.39
C GLU A 448 9.00 -6.96 23.12
N ASP A 449 7.81 -6.70 22.58
CA ASP A 449 7.42 -7.23 21.27
C ASP A 449 8.20 -6.54 20.14
N LEU A 450 8.33 -5.20 20.17
CA LEU A 450 9.19 -4.44 19.24
C LEU A 450 10.64 -4.92 19.29
N ARG A 451 11.14 -5.34 20.45
CA ARG A 451 12.52 -5.82 20.65
C ARG A 451 12.83 -7.06 19.79
N LYS A 452 11.81 -7.85 19.40
CA LYS A 452 11.96 -9.02 18.52
C LYS A 452 12.29 -8.61 17.08
N ASP A 453 11.78 -7.47 16.64
CA ASP A 453 11.91 -6.98 15.26
C ASP A 453 13.00 -5.90 15.12
N ASN A 454 13.12 -5.00 16.11
CA ASN A 454 14.09 -3.91 16.13
C ASN A 454 14.62 -3.63 17.55
N PHE A 455 15.67 -4.36 17.94
CA PHE A 455 16.28 -4.29 19.27
C PHE A 455 16.73 -2.86 19.65
N GLN A 456 17.35 -2.13 18.71
CA GLN A 456 17.94 -0.82 18.98
C GLN A 456 16.88 0.24 19.25
N VAL A 457 15.78 0.23 18.49
CA VAL A 457 14.67 1.16 18.73
C VAL A 457 13.92 0.80 20.01
N ALA A 458 13.73 -0.49 20.29
CA ALA A 458 13.16 -0.94 21.55
C ALA A 458 13.98 -0.48 22.76
N ASP A 459 15.32 -0.57 22.70
CA ASP A 459 16.21 -0.13 23.79
C ASP A 459 16.11 1.39 24.06
N ILE A 460 15.93 2.19 23.00
CA ILE A 460 15.68 3.63 23.12
C ILE A 460 14.34 3.91 23.78
N MET A 461 13.28 3.20 23.37
CA MET A 461 11.96 3.36 23.95
C MET A 461 11.92 2.91 25.42
N ASP A 462 12.60 1.82 25.75
CA ASP A 462 12.74 1.31 27.12
C ASP A 462 13.45 2.34 28.02
N SER A 463 14.55 2.92 27.51
CA SER A 463 15.26 4.00 28.20
C SER A 463 14.39 5.22 28.43
N LEU A 464 13.60 5.62 27.43
CA LEU A 464 12.67 6.74 27.55
C LEU A 464 11.60 6.50 28.61
N VAL A 465 11.00 5.30 28.61
CA VAL A 465 9.97 4.91 29.59
C VAL A 465 10.55 4.89 31.00
N TYR A 466 11.77 4.37 31.17
CA TYR A 466 12.47 4.40 32.45
C TYR A 466 12.67 5.83 32.98
N GLU A 467 13.00 6.78 32.10
CA GLU A 467 13.15 8.18 32.48
C GLU A 467 11.81 8.84 32.88
N ILE A 468 10.70 8.44 32.24
CA ILE A 468 9.33 8.88 32.58
C ILE A 468 8.86 8.30 33.91
N GLU A 469 9.30 7.09 34.26
CA GLU A 469 9.05 6.48 35.57
C GLU A 469 9.79 7.19 36.71
N LEU A 470 11.02 7.64 36.45
CA LEU A 470 11.83 8.36 37.43
C LEU A 470 11.33 9.79 37.66
N ASP A 471 10.96 10.49 36.59
CA ASP A 471 10.45 11.86 36.65
C ASP A 471 9.22 12.02 35.77
N LYS A 472 8.07 12.07 36.44
CA LYS A 472 6.75 12.13 35.82
C LYS A 472 6.50 13.38 34.96
N ASP A 473 7.22 14.46 35.22
CA ASP A 473 7.00 15.77 34.59
C ASP A 473 8.09 16.10 33.54
N LYS A 474 9.13 15.27 33.42
CA LYS A 474 10.32 15.51 32.58
C LYS A 474 10.02 15.90 31.13
N TYR A 475 9.03 15.24 30.52
CA TYR A 475 8.64 15.42 29.12
C TYR A 475 7.26 16.03 28.92
N LYS A 476 6.64 16.54 29.99
CA LYS A 476 5.28 17.06 29.95
C LYS A 476 5.14 18.19 28.92
N GLY A 477 4.14 18.07 28.03
CA GLY A 477 3.89 19.02 26.95
C GLY A 477 4.91 19.00 25.81
N GLN A 478 5.84 18.04 25.79
CA GLN A 478 6.78 17.83 24.69
C GLN A 478 6.31 16.68 23.79
N SER A 479 6.73 16.71 22.53
CA SER A 479 6.44 15.63 21.57
C SER A 479 7.40 14.46 21.78
N ILE A 480 6.85 13.31 22.17
CA ILE A 480 7.59 12.06 22.37
C ILE A 480 8.24 11.59 21.06
N LEU A 481 7.56 11.73 19.93
CA LEU A 481 8.13 11.44 18.61
C LEU A 481 9.46 12.18 18.38
N ASN A 482 9.48 13.48 18.65
CA ASN A 482 10.68 14.29 18.49
C ASN A 482 11.80 13.88 19.47
N ILE A 483 11.43 13.47 20.69
CA ILE A 483 12.40 12.99 21.70
C ILE A 483 13.05 11.69 21.22
N VAL A 484 12.25 10.72 20.76
CA VAL A 484 12.75 9.44 20.25
C VAL A 484 13.67 9.66 19.03
N GLU A 485 13.29 10.52 18.08
CA GLU A 485 14.13 10.84 16.91
C GLU A 485 15.46 11.53 17.31
N ASN A 486 15.45 12.38 18.33
CA ASN A 486 16.68 12.95 18.88
C ASN A 486 17.55 11.89 19.57
N MET A 487 16.96 10.99 20.37
CA MET A 487 17.69 9.90 21.02
C MET A 487 18.32 8.94 20.00
N LYS A 488 17.61 8.63 18.91
CA LYS A 488 18.14 7.85 17.77
C LYS A 488 19.36 8.54 17.16
N ARG A 489 19.26 9.85 16.90
CA ARG A 489 20.40 10.64 16.39
C ARG A 489 21.59 10.62 17.34
N ASP A 490 21.36 10.81 18.64
CA ASP A 490 22.42 10.82 19.65
C ASP A 490 23.11 9.44 19.77
N CYS A 491 22.35 8.36 19.64
CA CYS A 491 22.88 7.00 19.59
C CYS A 491 23.78 6.80 18.36
N ILE A 492 23.32 7.21 17.17
CA ILE A 492 24.13 7.18 15.93
C ILE A 492 25.42 8.01 16.12
N GLU A 493 25.32 9.20 16.70
CA GLU A 493 26.50 10.05 16.98
C GLU A 493 27.52 9.37 17.89
N LYS A 494 27.04 8.66 18.92
CA LYS A 494 27.89 7.92 19.85
C LYS A 494 28.60 6.76 19.16
N VAL A 495 27.86 5.94 18.41
CA VAL A 495 28.42 4.82 17.63
C VAL A 495 29.48 5.31 16.65
N VAL A 496 29.19 6.40 15.92
CA VAL A 496 30.15 7.03 15.01
C VAL A 496 31.38 7.53 15.75
N LYS A 497 31.22 8.19 16.91
CA LYS A 497 32.32 8.70 17.71
C LYS A 497 33.24 7.57 18.20
N ASP A 498 32.66 6.50 18.73
CA ASP A 498 33.41 5.35 19.25
C ASP A 498 34.15 4.61 18.12
N PHE A 499 33.51 4.51 16.95
CA PHE A 499 34.15 4.00 15.74
C PHE A 499 35.36 4.87 15.34
N CYS A 500 35.20 6.19 15.32
CA CYS A 500 36.26 7.13 14.95
C CYS A 500 37.44 7.10 15.92
N LEU A 501 37.18 6.93 17.22
CA LEU A 501 38.24 6.78 18.24
C LEU A 501 39.01 5.47 18.07
N THR A 502 38.30 4.38 17.76
CA THR A 502 38.90 3.05 17.59
C THR A 502 39.76 2.98 16.32
N TRP A 503 39.25 3.57 15.23
CA TRP A 503 39.83 3.47 13.90
C TRP A 503 40.54 4.74 13.43
N TYR A 504 40.71 5.74 14.30
CA TYR A 504 41.34 7.03 13.95
C TYR A 504 40.81 7.60 12.63
N ALA A 505 39.48 7.55 12.47
CA ALA A 505 38.78 7.94 11.25
C ALA A 505 38.11 9.32 11.39
N SER A 506 37.86 9.98 10.27
CA SER A 506 37.18 11.29 10.21
C SER A 506 35.72 11.18 10.64
N LYS A 507 35.30 11.93 11.67
CA LYS A 507 33.90 11.95 12.14
C LYS A 507 32.95 12.33 11.02
N ASP A 508 33.31 13.32 10.20
CA ASP A 508 32.45 13.82 9.12
C ASP A 508 32.24 12.76 8.04
N ASP A 509 33.29 12.03 7.65
CA ASP A 509 33.19 10.98 6.63
C ASP A 509 32.44 9.76 7.14
N ILE A 510 32.65 9.37 8.41
CA ILE A 510 31.93 8.25 9.02
C ILE A 510 30.47 8.61 9.29
N MET A 511 30.16 9.84 9.68
CA MET A 511 28.78 10.32 9.83
C MET A 511 28.06 10.41 8.48
N TYR A 512 28.77 10.86 7.44
CA TYR A 512 28.27 10.81 6.07
C TYR A 512 27.98 9.36 5.65
N ALA A 513 28.89 8.43 5.98
CA ALA A 513 28.65 7.00 5.78
C ALA A 513 27.43 6.50 6.56
N ALA A 514 27.29 6.84 7.84
CA ALA A 514 26.15 6.47 8.68
C ALA A 514 24.81 6.90 8.10
N THR A 515 24.73 8.14 7.61
CA THR A 515 23.49 8.73 7.08
C THR A 515 23.15 8.29 5.66
N HIS A 516 24.15 7.87 4.88
CA HIS A 516 23.99 7.52 3.46
C HIS A 516 24.25 6.03 3.15
N TYR A 517 24.52 5.20 4.16
CA TYR A 517 24.72 3.77 4.00
C TYR A 517 23.44 3.10 3.51
N ARG A 518 23.52 2.44 2.36
CA ARG A 518 22.40 1.71 1.75
C ARG A 518 22.91 0.47 1.01
N ASN A 519 22.12 -0.60 1.00
CA ASN A 519 22.39 -1.83 0.25
C ASN A 519 23.75 -2.50 0.52
N GLY A 520 24.30 -2.34 1.73
CA GLY A 520 25.58 -2.94 2.08
C GLY A 520 26.81 -2.23 1.51
N GLU A 521 26.63 -1.07 0.86
CA GLU A 521 27.70 -0.26 0.28
C GLU A 521 28.01 0.94 1.18
N ILE A 522 29.30 1.12 1.50
CA ILE A 522 29.77 2.28 2.26
C ILE A 522 29.96 3.42 1.25
N PRO A 523 29.26 4.55 1.38
CA PRO A 523 29.46 5.66 0.48
C PRO A 523 30.82 6.31 0.75
N ASN A 524 31.47 6.80 -0.30
CA ASN A 524 32.77 7.49 -0.22
C ASN A 524 33.90 6.67 0.47
N GLU A 525 33.96 5.34 0.28
CA GLU A 525 35.04 4.49 0.84
C GLU A 525 36.45 5.03 0.59
N ASN A 526 36.69 5.60 -0.59
CA ASN A 526 38.00 6.16 -0.94
C ASN A 526 38.31 7.41 -0.11
N ALA A 527 37.33 8.26 0.19
CA ALA A 527 37.52 9.41 1.06
C ALA A 527 37.87 8.94 2.48
N ILE A 528 37.14 7.97 3.01
CA ILE A 528 37.39 7.38 4.34
C ILE A 528 38.82 6.82 4.45
N LYS A 529 39.31 6.13 3.41
CA LYS A 529 40.71 5.66 3.38
C LYS A 529 41.73 6.81 3.40
N ILE A 530 41.45 7.90 2.69
CA ILE A 530 42.34 9.05 2.59
C ILE A 530 42.38 9.83 3.90
N THR A 531 41.22 10.02 4.55
CA THR A 531 41.08 10.86 5.75
C THR A 531 41.37 10.11 7.05
N SER A 532 41.43 8.78 7.02
CA SER A 532 41.83 7.98 8.19
C SER A 532 43.32 8.14 8.54
N ASP A 533 43.60 8.37 9.83
CA ASP A 533 44.95 8.58 10.36
C ASP A 533 45.60 7.26 10.79
N PHE A 534 46.17 6.56 9.80
CA PHE A 534 46.96 5.35 10.06
C PHE A 534 48.19 5.60 10.95
N ALA A 535 48.77 6.80 10.92
CA ALA A 535 49.97 7.09 11.71
C ALA A 535 49.61 7.19 13.21
N GLY A 536 48.52 7.88 13.53
CA GLY A 536 47.93 7.91 14.87
C GLY A 536 47.51 6.53 15.36
N TYR A 537 46.81 5.76 14.52
CA TYR A 537 46.43 4.37 14.85
C TYR A 537 47.66 3.49 15.16
N LYS A 538 48.71 3.56 14.32
CA LYS A 538 49.93 2.78 14.51
C LYS A 538 50.68 3.16 15.80
N ALA A 539 50.68 4.43 16.18
CA ALA A 539 51.36 4.90 17.38
C ALA A 539 50.66 4.46 18.67
N ALA A 540 49.34 4.25 18.63
CA ALA A 540 48.54 3.88 19.79
C ALA A 540 48.43 2.37 20.05
N GLN A 541 48.85 1.52 19.10
CA GLN A 541 48.69 0.07 19.16
C GLN A 541 50.02 -0.65 19.45
N GLU A 542 50.07 -1.50 20.48
CA GLU A 542 51.27 -2.26 20.87
C GLU A 542 51.78 -3.22 19.77
N LYS A 543 50.89 -3.72 18.90
CA LYS A 543 51.21 -4.52 17.70
C LYS A 543 50.38 -4.05 16.51
N ALA A 544 50.85 -3.02 15.83
CA ALA A 544 50.16 -2.46 14.67
C ALA A 544 50.16 -3.40 13.45
N ILE A 545 48.99 -3.56 12.83
CA ILE A 545 48.81 -4.30 11.58
C ILE A 545 49.40 -3.55 10.37
N PRO A 546 49.83 -4.26 9.30
CA PRO A 546 50.29 -3.62 8.07
C PRO A 546 49.25 -2.68 7.46
N LYS A 547 49.70 -1.56 6.88
CA LYS A 547 48.84 -0.48 6.33
C LYS A 547 47.75 -0.98 5.37
N PHE A 548 48.06 -1.95 4.51
CA PHE A 548 47.06 -2.52 3.60
C PHE A 548 45.96 -3.30 4.35
N LYS A 549 46.32 -4.06 5.41
CA LYS A 549 45.36 -4.79 6.24
C LYS A 549 44.50 -3.85 7.09
N TYR A 550 45.04 -2.72 7.52
CA TYR A 550 44.30 -1.69 8.25
C TYR A 550 43.07 -1.20 7.49
N TYR A 551 43.22 -0.79 6.23
CA TYR A 551 42.09 -0.28 5.45
C TYR A 551 41.01 -1.33 5.19
N THR A 552 41.40 -2.58 4.93
CA THR A 552 40.45 -3.68 4.75
C THR A 552 39.69 -3.96 6.04
N GLN A 553 40.36 -3.96 7.19
CA GLN A 553 39.71 -4.19 8.48
C GLN A 553 38.84 -3.01 8.91
N LEU A 554 39.28 -1.77 8.66
CA LEU A 554 38.50 -0.56 8.92
C LEU A 554 37.18 -0.58 8.16
N LEU A 555 37.21 -0.83 6.84
CA LEU A 555 35.99 -0.88 6.04
C LEU A 555 35.09 -2.07 6.41
N SER A 556 35.68 -3.23 6.71
CA SER A 556 34.91 -4.39 7.17
C SER A 556 34.22 -4.11 8.51
N ALA A 557 34.91 -3.46 9.44
CA ALA A 557 34.36 -3.06 10.73
C ALA A 557 33.28 -1.99 10.55
N LEU A 558 33.55 -0.99 9.69
CA LEU A 558 32.58 0.06 9.38
C LEU A 558 31.31 -0.53 8.77
N LYS A 559 31.43 -1.45 7.82
CA LYS A 559 30.28 -2.13 7.21
C LYS A 559 29.46 -2.87 8.27
N LYS A 560 30.13 -3.56 9.19
CA LYS A 560 29.50 -4.28 10.28
C LYS A 560 28.74 -3.32 11.21
N THR A 561 29.40 -2.27 11.70
CA THR A 561 28.78 -1.24 12.56
C THR A 561 27.60 -0.55 11.87
N LEU A 562 27.72 -0.26 10.57
CA LEU A 562 26.64 0.35 9.81
C LEU A 562 25.42 -0.59 9.67
N GLU A 563 25.64 -1.87 9.42
CA GLU A 563 24.57 -2.86 9.24
C GLU A 563 23.92 -3.28 10.56
N GLU A 564 24.72 -3.49 11.60
CA GLU A 564 24.28 -4.05 12.88
C GLU A 564 23.89 -2.99 13.91
N GLU A 565 24.44 -1.78 13.88
CA GLU A 565 24.21 -0.77 14.93
C GLU A 565 23.46 0.46 14.41
N ILE A 566 23.79 0.95 13.21
CA ILE A 566 23.23 2.22 12.69
C ILE A 566 21.97 1.99 11.84
N LYS A 567 21.94 1.00 10.96
CA LYS A 567 20.81 0.73 10.07
C LYS A 567 19.49 0.47 10.82
N PRO A 568 19.45 -0.27 11.93
CA PRO A 568 18.23 -0.47 12.71
C PRO A 568 17.70 0.83 13.35
N LEU A 569 18.57 1.81 13.60
CA LEU A 569 18.18 3.12 14.12
C LEU A 569 17.62 4.07 13.04
N ILE A 570 17.80 3.75 11.76
CA ILE A 570 17.34 4.59 10.64
C ILE A 570 16.05 4.05 10.01
N ASN A 571 15.87 2.73 10.02
CA ASN A 571 14.66 2.07 9.50
C ASN A 571 13.77 1.67 10.68
N ASN A 572 12.56 2.20 10.74
CA ASN A 572 11.54 1.78 11.71
C ASN A 572 10.98 0.42 11.32
#